data_AF-A0A444IUE5-F1
#
_entry.id   AF-A0A444IUE5-F1
#
_cell.length_a   1.000
_cell.length_b   1.000
_cell.length_c   1.000
_cell.angle_alpha   90.00
_cell.angle_beta   90.00
_cell.angle_gamma   90.00
#
_symmetry.space_group_name_H-M   'P 1'
#
loop_
_entity.id
_entity.type
_entity.pdbx_description
1 polymer ?
#
loop_
_entity_poly.entity_id
_entity_poly.type
_entity_poly.pdbx_seq_one_letter_code
_entity_poly.pdbx_strand_id
1 'polypeptide(L)'
;MRDSHWNMPPNKAKALMLAKRQLSELVCDAINLEGINYTLPEVQTLLDGITVGGHKLSEQQIVLNQSNAWQEVFALVKNNQFAVTVEIACTLHGIAAQEDALEWGQFRSSGVMIAGTKYMPPSAGELPELFTRMIEEAEQVADVYDRAIFYFLTMARCQFFYDANKRVDCKWISRFMMNGFLA
;
A
#
# COMPACT_ATOMS: atom_id res chain seq x y z
N MET A 1 13.88 3.42 -15.65
CA MET A 1 13.44 4.61 -14.90
C MET A 1 14.30 5.76 -15.38
N ARG A 2 13.71 6.80 -16.00
CA ARG A 2 14.42 8.05 -16.28
C ARG A 2 13.83 9.11 -15.36
N ASP A 3 14.69 9.73 -14.57
CA ASP A 3 14.39 10.95 -13.86
C ASP A 3 14.71 12.10 -14.82
N SER A 4 13.71 12.94 -15.10
CA SER A 4 13.85 14.04 -16.06
C SER A 4 14.21 15.37 -15.41
N HIS A 5 14.16 15.45 -14.07
CA HIS A 5 14.25 16.71 -13.33
C HIS A 5 15.37 16.75 -12.28
N TRP A 6 15.49 15.71 -11.45
CA TRP A 6 16.41 15.72 -10.29
C TRP A 6 17.76 15.05 -10.58
N ASN A 7 17.85 14.29 -11.67
CA ASN A 7 19.01 13.45 -12.05
C ASN A 7 19.57 12.61 -10.88
N MET A 8 18.71 12.12 -9.98
CA MET A 8 19.17 11.32 -8.84
C MET A 8 19.61 9.92 -9.31
N PRO A 9 20.86 9.49 -9.05
CA PRO A 9 21.28 8.16 -9.41
C PRO A 9 20.55 7.12 -8.54
N PRO A 10 19.87 6.12 -9.14
CA PRO A 10 19.13 5.12 -8.37
C PRO A 10 20.10 4.29 -7.52
N ASN A 11 19.89 4.27 -6.20
CA ASN A 11 20.66 3.46 -5.27
C ASN A 11 19.74 2.63 -4.38
N LYS A 12 19.39 1.45 -4.89
CA LYS A 12 18.49 0.49 -4.28
C LYS A 12 18.91 0.04 -2.88
N ALA A 13 20.21 -0.24 -2.69
CA ALA A 13 20.73 -0.67 -1.39
C ALA A 13 20.57 0.43 -0.32
N LYS A 14 20.86 1.68 -0.70
CA LYS A 14 20.67 2.84 0.19
C LYS A 14 19.19 3.12 0.46
N ALA A 15 18.34 3.04 -0.55
CA ALA A 15 16.89 3.21 -0.41
C ALA A 15 16.29 2.17 0.55
N LEU A 16 16.60 0.88 0.35
CA LEU A 16 16.17 -0.20 1.24
C LEU A 16 16.69 -0.02 2.68
N MET A 17 17.94 0.39 2.86
CA MET A 17 18.50 0.62 4.19
C MET A 17 17.77 1.75 4.92
N LEU A 18 17.52 2.87 4.25
CA LEU A 18 16.81 4.02 4.83
C LEU A 18 15.35 3.67 5.14
N ALA A 19 14.66 3.02 4.21
CA ALA A 19 13.27 2.61 4.39
C ALA A 19 13.10 1.62 5.56
N LYS A 20 14.02 0.66 5.71
CA LYS A 20 14.02 -0.27 6.85
C LYS A 20 14.21 0.44 8.19
N ARG A 21 15.10 1.44 8.24
CA ARG A 21 15.33 2.23 9.46
C ARG A 21 14.09 3.03 9.86
N GLN A 22 13.30 3.48 8.87
CA GLN A 22 12.07 4.24 9.08
C GLN A 22 10.81 3.38 9.14
N LEU A 23 10.92 2.04 9.16
CA LEU A 23 9.76 1.15 9.12
C LEU A 23 8.74 1.48 10.22
N SER A 24 9.20 1.73 11.45
CA SER A 24 8.32 2.09 12.57
C SER A 24 7.56 3.40 12.34
N GLU A 25 8.22 4.41 11.78
CA GLU A 25 7.59 5.68 11.38
C GLU A 25 6.58 5.45 10.25
N LEU A 26 6.97 4.69 9.21
CA LEU A 26 6.12 4.40 8.06
C LEU A 26 4.84 3.65 8.46
N VAL A 27 4.93 2.72 9.42
CA VAL A 27 3.81 1.95 9.96
C VAL A 27 2.95 2.86 10.86
N CYS A 28 3.56 3.60 11.77
CA CYS A 28 2.85 4.54 12.66
C CYS A 28 2.03 5.58 11.89
N ASP A 29 2.60 6.20 10.85
CA ASP A 29 1.88 7.14 9.99
C ASP A 29 0.70 6.48 9.26
N ALA A 30 0.87 5.24 8.80
CA ALA A 30 -0.19 4.51 8.08
C ALA A 30 -1.38 4.21 8.98
N ILE A 31 -1.13 3.83 10.22
CA ILE A 31 -2.14 3.45 11.22
C ILE A 31 -2.87 4.69 11.77
N ASN A 32 -2.12 5.78 12.01
CA ASN A 32 -2.72 7.05 12.42
C ASN A 32 -3.63 7.64 11.34
N LEU A 33 -3.32 7.42 10.05
CA LEU A 33 -4.21 7.79 8.94
C LEU A 33 -5.54 7.02 8.93
N GLU A 34 -5.62 5.89 9.62
CA GLU A 34 -6.87 5.14 9.83
C GLU A 34 -7.70 5.66 10.99
N GLY A 35 -7.12 6.53 11.81
CA GLY A 35 -7.69 6.95 13.08
C GLY A 35 -7.46 5.96 14.22
N ILE A 36 -6.56 4.98 14.04
CA ILE A 36 -6.08 4.15 15.15
C ILE A 36 -4.90 4.88 15.80
N ASN A 37 -5.09 5.33 17.03
CA ASN A 37 -4.12 6.16 17.72
C ASN A 37 -3.02 5.32 18.36
N TYR A 38 -1.90 5.15 17.66
CA TYR A 38 -0.67 4.58 18.21
C TYR A 38 0.45 5.61 18.21
N THR A 39 1.20 5.65 19.30
CA THR A 39 2.46 6.41 19.37
C THR A 39 3.60 5.61 18.76
N LEU A 40 4.62 6.31 18.26
CA LEU A 40 5.80 5.67 17.67
C LEU A 40 6.49 4.66 18.61
N PRO A 41 6.68 4.94 19.92
CA PRO A 41 7.25 3.95 20.85
C PRO A 41 6.39 2.70 21.02
N GLU A 42 5.06 2.83 20.99
CA GLU A 42 4.15 1.68 21.07
C GLU A 42 4.24 0.82 19.80
N VAL A 43 4.28 1.44 18.61
CA VAL A 43 4.50 0.71 17.36
C VAL A 43 5.85 -0.01 17.40
N GLN A 44 6.93 0.66 17.81
CA GLN A 44 8.25 0.01 17.95
C GLN A 44 8.21 -1.20 18.89
N THR A 45 7.55 -1.06 20.04
CA THR A 45 7.37 -2.14 21.01
C THR A 45 6.63 -3.33 20.39
N LEU A 46 5.56 -3.07 19.62
CA LEU A 46 4.84 -4.12 18.89
C LEU A 46 5.70 -4.79 17.81
N LEU A 47 6.50 -4.01 17.08
CA LEU A 47 7.41 -4.53 16.06
C LEU A 47 8.54 -5.39 16.66
N ASP A 48 8.94 -5.10 17.89
CA ASP A 48 9.90 -5.90 18.66
C ASP A 48 9.27 -7.18 19.25
N GLY A 49 7.97 -7.43 18.99
CA GLY A 49 7.23 -8.60 19.45
C GLY A 49 6.73 -8.49 20.90
N ILE A 50 6.72 -7.28 21.47
CA ILE A 50 6.25 -7.02 22.83
C ILE A 50 4.84 -6.42 22.75
N THR A 51 3.93 -6.94 23.57
CA THR A 51 2.55 -6.44 23.61
C THR A 51 2.46 -5.09 24.30
N VAL A 52 1.56 -4.23 23.80
CA VAL A 52 1.28 -2.91 24.39
C VAL A 52 -0.10 -2.94 25.05
N GLY A 53 -0.19 -2.58 26.31
CA GLY A 53 -1.47 -2.50 27.02
C GLY A 53 -2.32 -1.32 26.58
N GLY A 54 -3.65 -1.43 26.68
CA GLY A 54 -4.58 -0.31 26.48
C GLY A 54 -5.21 -0.19 25.08
N HIS A 55 -4.84 -1.06 24.14
CA HIS A 55 -5.39 -1.11 22.78
C HIS A 55 -6.12 -2.42 22.50
N LYS A 56 -7.00 -2.44 21.49
CA LYS A 56 -7.68 -3.68 21.10
C LYS A 56 -6.72 -4.62 20.38
N LEU A 57 -6.92 -5.92 20.56
CA LEU A 57 -6.15 -6.95 19.84
C LEU A 57 -6.30 -6.83 18.31
N SER A 58 -7.48 -6.45 17.83
CA SER A 58 -7.72 -6.22 16.40
C SER A 58 -6.88 -5.06 15.85
N GLU A 59 -6.74 -3.97 16.62
CA GLU A 59 -5.94 -2.81 16.22
C GLU A 59 -4.44 -3.14 16.24
N GLN A 60 -3.99 -3.93 17.21
CA GLN A 60 -2.62 -4.48 17.24
C GLN A 60 -2.34 -5.36 16.03
N GLN A 61 -3.29 -6.20 15.62
CA GLN A 61 -3.12 -7.07 14.47
C GLN A 61 -2.95 -6.26 13.18
N ILE A 62 -3.72 -5.17 13.01
CA ILE A 62 -3.56 -4.25 11.89
C ILE A 62 -2.15 -3.66 11.85
N VAL A 63 -1.60 -3.23 13.00
CA VAL A 63 -0.22 -2.72 13.09
C VAL A 63 0.80 -3.74 12.59
N LEU A 64 0.65 -4.99 13.02
CA LEU A 64 1.54 -6.08 12.64
C LEU A 64 1.38 -6.43 11.15
N ASN A 65 0.16 -6.45 10.63
CA ASN A 65 -0.12 -6.69 9.21
C ASN A 65 0.53 -5.62 8.31
N GLN A 66 0.46 -4.35 8.71
CA GLN A 66 1.13 -3.26 7.99
C GLN A 66 2.65 -3.44 7.96
N SER A 67 3.24 -3.86 9.07
CA SER A 67 4.66 -4.19 9.13
C SER A 67 5.01 -5.34 8.19
N ASN A 68 4.24 -6.42 8.23
CA ASN A 68 4.45 -7.60 7.40
C ASN A 68 4.36 -7.26 5.90
N ALA A 69 3.39 -6.43 5.51
CA ALA A 69 3.26 -5.97 4.12
C ALA A 69 4.47 -5.13 3.68
N TRP A 70 4.99 -4.24 4.53
CA TRP A 70 6.24 -3.52 4.26
C TRP A 70 7.45 -4.44 4.11
N GLN A 71 7.56 -5.46 4.97
CA GLN A 71 8.64 -6.44 4.90
C GLN A 71 8.59 -7.23 3.59
N GLU A 72 7.38 -7.58 3.11
CA GLU A 72 7.19 -8.22 1.81
C GLU A 72 7.63 -7.32 0.66
N VAL A 73 7.26 -6.03 0.67
CA VAL A 73 7.77 -5.05 -0.32
C VAL A 73 9.29 -5.03 -0.30
N PHE A 74 9.93 -4.97 0.88
CA PHE A 74 11.39 -4.98 0.97
C PHE A 74 12.01 -6.27 0.43
N ALA A 75 11.36 -7.43 0.62
CA ALA A 75 11.81 -8.71 0.10
C ALA A 75 11.73 -8.75 -1.43
N LEU A 76 10.57 -8.39 -1.99
CA LEU A 76 10.34 -8.32 -3.45
C LEU A 76 11.31 -7.36 -4.13
N VAL A 77 11.50 -6.17 -3.54
CA VAL A 77 12.47 -5.20 -4.03
C VAL A 77 13.87 -5.77 -3.94
N LYS A 78 14.32 -6.27 -2.78
CA LYS A 78 15.67 -6.84 -2.60
C LYS A 78 15.99 -7.96 -3.61
N ASN A 79 15.01 -8.79 -3.94
CA ASN A 79 15.17 -9.92 -4.86
C ASN A 79 14.97 -9.56 -6.36
N ASN A 80 14.73 -8.28 -6.69
CA ASN A 80 14.37 -7.82 -8.05
C ASN A 80 13.12 -8.50 -8.61
N GLN A 81 12.17 -8.86 -7.75
CA GLN A 81 10.90 -9.49 -8.11
C GLN A 81 9.72 -8.51 -8.09
N PHE A 82 9.95 -7.27 -7.64
CA PHE A 82 8.92 -6.25 -7.56
C PHE A 82 8.53 -5.75 -8.97
N ALA A 83 7.24 -5.83 -9.28
CA ALA A 83 6.61 -5.23 -10.46
C ALA A 83 5.20 -4.75 -10.11
N VAL A 84 4.69 -3.76 -10.84
CA VAL A 84 3.31 -3.29 -10.67
C VAL A 84 2.37 -4.26 -11.38
N THR A 85 1.99 -5.33 -10.69
CA THR A 85 1.08 -6.36 -11.22
C THR A 85 -0.09 -6.62 -10.27
N VAL A 86 -1.14 -7.24 -10.81
CA VAL A 86 -2.32 -7.61 -10.03
C VAL A 86 -1.94 -8.60 -8.93
N GLU A 87 -1.07 -9.57 -9.23
CA GLU A 87 -0.64 -10.61 -8.30
C GLU A 87 0.09 -10.03 -7.09
N ILE A 88 0.99 -9.07 -7.31
CA ILE A 88 1.72 -8.40 -6.23
C ILE A 88 0.76 -7.51 -5.42
N ALA A 89 -0.13 -6.77 -6.08
CA ALA A 89 -1.13 -5.95 -5.39
C ALA A 89 -2.05 -6.81 -4.50
N CYS A 90 -2.53 -7.94 -5.02
CA CYS A 90 -3.32 -8.92 -4.29
C CYS A 90 -2.52 -9.56 -3.15
N THR A 91 -1.25 -9.93 -3.37
CA THR A 91 -0.41 -10.51 -2.31
C THR A 91 -0.23 -9.54 -1.15
N LEU A 92 0.12 -8.29 -1.46
CA LEU A 92 0.27 -7.24 -0.45
C LEU A 92 -1.05 -6.96 0.29
N HIS A 93 -2.18 -7.00 -0.42
CA HIS A 93 -3.50 -6.88 0.18
C HIS A 93 -3.85 -8.06 1.09
N GLY A 94 -3.50 -9.27 0.68
CA GLY A 94 -3.69 -10.47 1.48
C GLY A 94 -2.95 -10.42 2.82
N ILE A 95 -1.81 -9.73 2.88
CA ILE A 95 -1.02 -9.54 4.11
C ILE A 95 -1.55 -8.36 4.92
N ALA A 96 -1.78 -7.21 4.27
CA ALA A 96 -2.16 -5.97 4.95
C ALA A 96 -3.57 -6.03 5.57
N ALA A 97 -4.51 -6.67 4.87
CA ALA A 97 -5.91 -6.77 5.27
C ALA A 97 -6.26 -8.12 5.92
N GLN A 98 -5.24 -8.92 6.29
CA GLN A 98 -5.43 -10.23 6.90
C GLN A 98 -6.25 -10.11 8.18
N GLU A 99 -7.39 -10.81 8.26
CA GLU A 99 -8.30 -10.80 9.42
C GLU A 99 -8.98 -9.44 9.71
N ASP A 100 -8.83 -8.47 8.81
CA ASP A 100 -9.49 -7.15 8.90
C ASP A 100 -10.56 -6.98 7.83
N ALA A 101 -10.27 -7.31 6.56
CA ALA A 101 -11.22 -7.17 5.46
C ALA A 101 -12.20 -8.36 5.33
N LEU A 102 -13.37 -8.10 4.75
CA LEU A 102 -14.37 -9.14 4.42
C LEU A 102 -13.83 -10.14 3.39
N GLU A 103 -13.07 -9.64 2.42
CA GLU A 103 -12.32 -10.43 1.44
C GLU A 103 -10.93 -9.80 1.30
N TRP A 104 -9.88 -10.56 1.58
CA TRP A 104 -8.49 -10.13 1.39
C TRP A 104 -7.83 -10.89 0.24
N GLY A 105 -6.77 -10.33 -0.33
CA GLY A 105 -6.01 -10.99 -1.40
C GLY A 105 -6.68 -11.06 -2.77
N GLN A 106 -7.83 -10.42 -2.98
CA GLN A 106 -8.53 -10.40 -4.27
C GLN A 106 -9.23 -9.06 -4.52
N PHE A 107 -9.48 -8.73 -5.78
CA PHE A 107 -10.30 -7.58 -6.14
C PHE A 107 -11.72 -7.75 -5.63
N ARG A 108 -12.37 -6.60 -5.35
CA ARG A 108 -13.75 -6.62 -4.85
C ARG A 108 -14.72 -7.22 -5.87
N SER A 109 -15.67 -8.00 -5.37
CA SER A 109 -16.71 -8.68 -6.13
C SER A 109 -17.98 -7.84 -6.36
N SER A 110 -18.17 -6.74 -5.63
CA SER A 110 -19.35 -5.87 -5.69
C SER A 110 -19.00 -4.38 -5.75
N GLY A 111 -19.99 -3.57 -6.10
CA GLY A 111 -19.89 -2.10 -6.07
C GLY A 111 -19.73 -1.58 -4.65
N VAL A 112 -18.85 -0.59 -4.46
CA VAL A 112 -18.72 0.16 -3.20
C VAL A 112 -19.20 1.59 -3.42
N MET A 113 -19.94 2.14 -2.45
CA MET A 113 -20.34 3.54 -2.48
C MET A 113 -19.48 4.35 -1.53
N ILE A 114 -18.99 5.48 -2.00
CA ILE A 114 -18.26 6.42 -1.18
C ILE A 114 -19.25 7.38 -0.51
N ALA A 115 -19.48 7.16 0.78
CA ALA A 115 -20.29 8.07 1.60
C ALA A 115 -19.75 9.51 1.53
N GLY A 116 -20.64 10.47 1.27
CA GLY A 116 -20.31 11.90 1.22
C GLY A 116 -19.78 12.42 -0.11
N THR A 117 -19.73 11.61 -1.18
CA THR A 117 -19.37 12.08 -2.52
C THR A 117 -20.35 11.57 -3.58
N LYS A 118 -20.55 12.33 -4.66
CA LYS A 118 -21.29 11.86 -5.85
C LYS A 118 -20.47 10.88 -6.71
N TYR A 119 -19.19 10.67 -6.37
CA TYR A 119 -18.31 9.80 -7.14
C TYR A 119 -18.62 8.34 -6.81
N MET A 120 -18.96 7.58 -7.83
CA MET A 120 -19.10 6.13 -7.74
C MET A 120 -17.85 5.48 -8.35
N PRO A 121 -17.11 4.68 -7.55
CA PRO A 121 -16.08 3.81 -8.07
C PRO A 121 -16.62 2.89 -9.18
N PRO A 122 -15.76 2.45 -10.10
CA PRO A 122 -16.14 1.57 -11.22
C PRO A 122 -16.74 0.23 -10.75
N SER A 123 -17.39 -0.51 -11.65
CA SER A 123 -17.95 -1.81 -11.29
C SER A 123 -16.85 -2.85 -11.02
N ALA A 124 -17.14 -3.84 -10.17
CA ALA A 124 -16.22 -4.93 -9.84
C ALA A 124 -15.73 -5.68 -11.10
N GLY A 125 -16.60 -5.89 -12.08
CA GLY A 125 -16.26 -6.58 -13.33
C GLY A 125 -15.28 -5.82 -14.23
N GLU A 126 -15.16 -4.50 -14.07
CA GLU A 126 -14.28 -3.65 -14.89
C GLU A 126 -12.88 -3.49 -14.27
N LEU A 127 -12.69 -3.94 -13.03
CA LEU A 127 -11.45 -3.73 -12.27
C LEU A 127 -10.21 -4.35 -12.93
N PRO A 128 -10.23 -5.60 -13.45
CA PRO A 128 -9.05 -6.16 -14.12
C PRO A 128 -8.64 -5.33 -15.35
N GLU A 129 -9.60 -4.93 -16.18
CA GLU A 129 -9.34 -4.12 -17.37
C GLU A 129 -8.83 -2.72 -17.02
N LEU A 130 -9.38 -2.10 -15.97
CA LEU A 130 -8.91 -0.80 -15.48
C LEU A 130 -7.50 -0.87 -14.91
N PHE A 131 -7.13 -1.98 -14.26
CA PHE A 131 -5.76 -2.16 -13.76
C PHE A 131 -4.77 -2.30 -14.92
N THR A 132 -5.10 -3.09 -15.94
CA THR A 132 -4.28 -3.20 -17.16
C THR A 132 -4.12 -1.84 -17.84
N ARG A 133 -5.23 -1.11 -18.02
CA ARG A 133 -5.21 0.22 -18.62
C ARG A 133 -4.35 1.21 -17.81
N MET A 134 -4.43 1.15 -16.47
CA MET A 134 -3.59 1.97 -15.60
C MET A 134 -2.10 1.68 -15.83
N ILE A 135 -1.70 0.40 -16.01
CA ILE A 135 -0.30 0.07 -16.32
C ILE A 135 0.10 0.66 -17.66
N GLU A 136 -0.71 0.49 -18.70
CA GLU A 136 -0.44 0.99 -20.06
C GLU A 136 -0.34 2.53 -20.10
N GLU A 137 -1.26 3.23 -19.42
CA GLU A 137 -1.24 4.70 -19.32
C GLU A 137 -0.02 5.19 -18.55
N ALA A 138 0.37 4.48 -17.48
CA ALA A 138 1.56 4.82 -16.70
C ALA A 138 2.85 4.67 -17.52
N GLU A 139 2.92 3.74 -18.47
CA GLU A 139 4.08 3.61 -19.36
C GLU A 139 4.29 4.82 -20.29
N GLN A 140 3.22 5.58 -20.57
CA GLN A 140 3.31 6.81 -21.36
C GLN A 140 3.84 8.01 -20.55
N VAL A 141 3.90 7.89 -19.22
CA VAL A 141 4.43 8.94 -18.35
C VAL A 141 5.96 8.85 -18.34
N ALA A 142 6.60 9.91 -18.84
CA ALA A 142 8.05 9.94 -19.03
C ALA A 142 8.84 9.97 -17.71
N ASP A 143 8.35 10.72 -16.71
CA ASP A 143 9.02 10.88 -15.43
C ASP A 143 8.63 9.77 -14.44
N VAL A 144 9.63 9.23 -13.74
CA VAL A 144 9.42 8.12 -12.80
C VAL A 144 8.58 8.52 -11.58
N TYR A 145 8.71 9.76 -11.10
CA TYR A 145 7.95 10.24 -9.94
C TYR A 145 6.49 10.51 -10.31
N ASP A 146 6.26 11.14 -11.46
CA ASP A 146 4.90 11.35 -11.98
C ASP A 146 4.20 10.01 -12.22
N ARG A 147 4.94 9.01 -12.71
CA ARG A 147 4.43 7.64 -12.91
C ARG A 147 4.06 6.97 -11.58
N ALA A 148 4.87 7.15 -10.55
CA ALA A 148 4.59 6.63 -9.21
C ALA A 148 3.36 7.31 -8.58
N ILE A 149 3.23 8.63 -8.73
CA ILE A 149 2.07 9.41 -8.29
C ILE A 149 0.82 8.98 -9.06
N PHE A 150 0.94 8.73 -10.37
CA PHE A 150 -0.15 8.26 -11.21
C PHE A 150 -0.69 6.91 -10.72
N TYR A 151 0.18 5.94 -10.42
CA TYR A 151 -0.26 4.67 -9.80
C TYR A 151 -0.98 4.91 -8.49
N PHE A 152 -0.42 5.75 -7.61
CA PHE A 152 -1.03 6.03 -6.31
C PHE A 152 -2.43 6.63 -6.44
N LEU A 153 -2.59 7.65 -7.30
CA LEU A 153 -3.87 8.35 -7.48
C LEU A 153 -4.91 7.46 -8.17
N THR A 154 -4.52 6.71 -9.20
CA THR A 154 -5.44 5.86 -9.95
C THR A 154 -5.92 4.69 -9.09
N MET A 155 -5.04 4.05 -8.32
CA MET A 155 -5.42 3.00 -7.38
C MET A 155 -6.34 3.52 -6.25
N ALA A 156 -6.03 4.69 -5.69
CA ALA A 156 -6.88 5.32 -4.69
C ALA A 156 -8.26 5.73 -5.24
N ARG A 157 -8.35 6.08 -6.52
CA ARG A 157 -9.60 6.45 -7.19
C ARG A 157 -10.46 5.23 -7.54
N CYS A 158 -9.88 4.17 -8.10
CA CYS A 158 -10.62 3.00 -8.57
C CYS A 158 -11.10 2.09 -7.43
N GLN A 159 -10.44 2.13 -6.26
CA GLN A 159 -10.77 1.32 -5.08
C GLN A 159 -10.86 -0.17 -5.46
N PHE A 160 -9.72 -0.77 -5.81
CA PHE A 160 -9.65 -2.14 -6.35
C PHE A 160 -10.04 -3.23 -5.35
N PHE A 161 -9.88 -2.98 -4.05
CA PHE A 161 -10.06 -3.96 -2.98
C PHE A 161 -11.27 -3.64 -2.09
N TYR A 162 -11.82 -4.67 -1.43
CA TYR A 162 -12.76 -4.44 -0.34
C TYR A 162 -12.04 -3.87 0.86
N ASP A 163 -12.78 -3.11 1.65
CA ASP A 163 -12.22 -2.31 2.72
C ASP A 163 -12.94 -2.67 4.02
N ALA A 164 -12.19 -2.95 5.08
CA ALA A 164 -12.75 -3.07 6.43
C ALA A 164 -13.18 -1.69 6.97
N ASN A 165 -12.50 -0.61 6.53
CA ASN A 165 -12.60 0.72 7.09
C ASN A 165 -12.30 1.86 6.07
N LYS A 166 -13.35 2.47 5.48
CA LYS A 166 -13.36 3.81 4.83
C LYS A 166 -12.07 4.27 4.09
N ARG A 167 -11.60 3.48 3.12
CA ARG A 167 -10.57 3.79 2.08
C ARG A 167 -9.12 3.56 2.47
N VAL A 168 -8.81 2.79 3.51
CA VAL A 168 -7.41 2.67 3.95
C VAL A 168 -6.67 1.53 3.26
N ASP A 169 -7.30 0.36 3.08
CA ASP A 169 -6.67 -0.77 2.40
C ASP A 169 -6.14 -0.38 1.01
N CYS A 170 -6.96 0.32 0.23
CA CYS A 170 -6.54 0.81 -1.08
C CYS A 170 -5.42 1.86 -1.01
N LYS A 171 -5.34 2.68 0.04
CA LYS A 171 -4.24 3.66 0.21
C LYS A 171 -2.94 2.96 0.57
N TRP A 172 -3.00 1.90 1.38
CA TRP A 172 -1.83 1.11 1.74
C TRP A 172 -1.24 0.43 0.52
N ILE A 173 -2.08 -0.26 -0.27
CA ILE A 173 -1.61 -0.88 -1.51
C ILE A 173 -1.04 0.17 -2.45
N SER A 174 -1.74 1.29 -2.64
CA SER A 174 -1.23 2.40 -3.46
C SER A 174 0.16 2.87 -2.99
N ARG A 175 0.37 2.98 -1.67
CA ARG A 175 1.65 3.38 -1.07
C ARG A 175 2.73 2.32 -1.22
N PHE A 176 2.42 1.05 -1.00
CA PHE A 176 3.36 -0.06 -1.22
C PHE A 176 3.78 -0.14 -2.68
N MET A 177 2.83 -0.01 -3.59
CA MET A 177 3.07 -0.08 -5.03
C MET A 177 3.95 1.08 -5.50
N MET A 178 3.65 2.30 -5.04
CA MET A 178 4.45 3.50 -5.32
C MET A 178 5.88 3.38 -4.79
N ASN A 179 6.07 2.94 -3.54
CA ASN A 179 7.40 2.86 -2.93
C ASN A 179 8.23 1.69 -3.47
N GLY A 180 7.61 0.54 -3.73
CA GLY A 180 8.31 -0.58 -4.36
C GLY A 180 8.75 -0.27 -5.79
N PHE A 181 7.97 0.55 -6.50
CA PHE A 181 8.29 0.97 -7.85
C PHE A 181 9.44 1.98 -7.94
N LEU A 182 9.59 2.84 -6.94
CA LEU A 182 10.66 3.86 -6.89
C LEU A 182 12.00 3.29 -6.37
N ALA A 183 12.02 2.04 -5.89
CA ALA A 183 13.16 1.45 -5.18
C ALA A 183 14.21 0.75 -6.06
#